data_AF-A0A7S2D3Q5-F1
#
_entry.id   AF-A0A7S2D3Q5-F1
#
_cell.length_a   1.000
_cell.length_b   1.000
_cell.length_c   1.000
_cell.angle_alpha   90.00
_cell.angle_beta   90.00
_cell.angle_gamma   90.00
#
_symmetry.space_group_name_H-M   'P 1'
#
loop_
_entity.id
_entity.type
_entity.pdbx_description
1 polymer ?
#
loop_
_entity_poly.entity_id
_entity_poly.type
_entity_poly.pdbx_seq_one_letter_code
_entity_poly.pdbx_strand_id
1 'polypeptide(L)'
;MAATEVQPACQAYAELRGACGVSESVKGQEGFRAISAATMASTVNFRIKDLAKKLTANWDSRAGKDEKLTGMRIVISGAGPVGLRAAVECALMGMDVKVL
;
A
#
# COMPACT_ATOMS: atom_id res chain seq x y z
N MET A 1 -15.67 6.63 3.96
CA MET A 1 -15.99 7.20 2.64
C MET A 1 -15.65 6.16 1.58
N ALA A 2 -16.51 5.97 0.58
CA ALA A 2 -16.20 5.16 -0.60
C ALA A 2 -15.96 6.13 -1.76
N ALA A 3 -14.70 6.55 -1.95
CA ALA A 3 -14.35 7.44 -3.05
C ALA A 3 -14.62 6.74 -4.40
N THR A 4 -15.23 7.45 -5.34
CA THR A 4 -15.58 6.94 -6.69
C THR A 4 -14.71 7.53 -7.79
N GLU A 5 -13.88 8.50 -7.45
CA GLU A 5 -12.99 9.22 -8.37
C GLU A 5 -11.55 9.22 -7.84
N VAL A 6 -10.60 9.42 -8.76
CA VAL A 6 -9.16 9.33 -8.45
C VAL A 6 -8.72 10.39 -7.45
N GLN A 7 -9.08 11.67 -7.70
CA GLN A 7 -8.64 12.77 -6.83
C GLN A 7 -9.19 12.66 -5.39
N PRO A 8 -10.50 12.40 -5.18
CA PRO A 8 -11.01 12.11 -3.83
C PRO A 8 -10.37 10.88 -3.17
N ALA A 9 -10.03 9.84 -3.93
CA ALA A 9 -9.34 8.67 -3.39
C ALA A 9 -7.93 9.02 -2.90
N CYS A 10 -7.19 9.83 -3.65
CA CYS A 10 -5.86 10.32 -3.25
C CYS A 10 -5.94 11.20 -1.99
N GLN A 11 -6.92 12.09 -1.90
CA GLN A 11 -7.14 12.96 -0.73
C GLN A 11 -7.50 12.14 0.51
N ALA A 12 -8.48 11.23 0.39
CA ALA A 12 -8.87 10.35 1.48
C ALA A 12 -7.70 9.47 1.98
N TYR A 13 -6.82 9.04 1.07
CA TYR A 13 -5.60 8.34 1.45
C TYR A 13 -4.64 9.25 2.22
N ALA A 14 -4.40 10.49 1.76
CA ALA A 14 -3.55 11.45 2.46
C ALA A 14 -4.05 11.75 3.88
N GLU A 15 -5.37 11.96 4.04
CA GLU A 15 -6.02 12.11 5.34
C GLU A 15 -5.82 10.89 6.24
N LEU A 16 -5.97 9.68 5.69
CA LEU A 16 -5.70 8.43 6.41
C LEU A 16 -4.25 8.36 6.89
N ARG A 17 -3.27 8.73 6.06
CA ARG A 17 -1.86 8.74 6.48
C ARG A 17 -1.64 9.71 7.63
N GLY A 18 -2.21 10.91 7.54
CA GLY A 18 -2.17 11.91 8.61
C GLY A 18 -2.79 11.39 9.91
N ALA A 19 -3.97 10.77 9.82
CA ALA A 19 -4.65 10.16 10.97
C ALA A 19 -3.85 9.00 11.60
N CYS A 20 -3.06 8.27 10.80
CA CYS A 20 -2.15 7.22 11.28
C CYS A 20 -0.77 7.74 11.71
N GLY A 21 -0.49 9.04 11.62
CA GLY A 21 0.81 9.62 11.96
C GLY A 21 1.95 9.23 11.01
N VAL A 22 1.63 8.84 9.76
CA VAL A 22 2.61 8.39 8.77
C VAL A 22 2.99 9.54 7.85
N SER A 23 4.27 9.92 7.85
CA SER A 23 4.81 10.96 6.95
C SER A 23 4.68 10.57 5.48
N GLU A 24 4.54 11.58 4.60
CA GLU A 24 4.53 11.41 3.14
C GLU A 24 5.83 10.82 2.59
N SER A 25 6.95 11.05 3.28
CA SER A 25 8.27 10.53 2.91
C SER A 25 8.39 9.01 3.08
N VAL A 26 7.65 8.44 4.02
CA VAL A 26 7.63 6.98 4.25
C VAL A 26 6.77 6.37 3.15
N LYS A 27 7.26 5.37 2.42
CA LYS A 27 6.54 4.75 1.29
C LYS A 27 6.68 3.23 1.32
N GLY A 28 6.03 2.56 0.38
CA GLY A 28 6.12 1.11 0.21
C GLY A 28 5.69 0.33 1.46
N GLN A 29 6.46 -0.70 1.78
CA GLN A 29 6.14 -1.65 2.85
C GLN A 29 6.11 -1.01 4.25
N GLU A 30 7.02 -0.09 4.54
CA GLU A 30 7.08 0.59 5.84
C GLU A 30 5.82 1.42 6.07
N GLY A 31 5.43 2.21 5.06
CA GLY A 31 4.22 3.02 5.11
C GLY A 31 2.96 2.16 5.25
N PHE A 32 2.89 1.04 4.53
CA PHE A 32 1.79 0.09 4.66
C PHE A 32 1.73 -0.55 6.06
N ARG A 33 2.86 -1.01 6.61
CA ARG A 33 2.92 -1.62 7.95
C ARG A 33 2.49 -0.64 9.03
N ALA A 34 2.92 0.62 8.95
CA ALA A 34 2.54 1.65 9.91
C ALA A 34 1.02 1.92 9.89
N ILE A 35 0.43 2.09 8.69
CA ILE A 35 -1.03 2.26 8.55
C ILE A 35 -1.78 1.03 9.06
N SER A 36 -1.33 -0.17 8.70
CA SER A 36 -1.97 -1.43 9.13
C SER A 36 -1.92 -1.60 10.65
N ALA A 37 -0.78 -1.31 11.30
CA ALA A 37 -0.65 -1.37 12.75
C ALA A 37 -1.57 -0.36 13.46
N ALA A 38 -1.59 0.89 12.99
CA ALA A 38 -2.49 1.93 13.52
C ALA A 38 -3.97 1.55 13.34
N THR A 39 -4.32 0.99 12.18
CA THR A 39 -5.66 0.51 11.87
C THR A 39 -6.09 -0.59 12.84
N MET A 40 -5.20 -1.55 13.15
CA MET A 40 -5.49 -2.65 14.07
C MET A 40 -5.72 -2.16 15.50
N ALA A 41 -4.94 -1.17 15.95
CA ALA A 41 -5.04 -0.56 17.28
C ALA A 41 -6.27 0.37 17.44
N SER A 42 -6.83 0.86 16.34
CA SER A 42 -7.95 1.80 16.36
C SER A 42 -9.34 1.15 16.59
N THR A 43 -10.36 1.97 16.78
CA THR A 43 -11.77 1.57 16.95
C THR A 43 -12.52 1.36 15.63
N VAL A 44 -11.81 1.26 14.49
CA VAL A 44 -12.43 1.04 13.18
C VAL A 44 -13.22 -0.27 13.11
N ASN A 45 -14.18 -0.31 12.17
CA ASN A 45 -15.04 -1.46 11.98
C ASN A 45 -14.24 -2.75 11.66
N PHE A 46 -14.86 -3.90 11.93
CA PHE A 46 -14.24 -5.20 11.71
C PHE A 46 -13.84 -5.43 10.23
N ARG A 47 -14.60 -4.90 9.26
CA ARG A 47 -14.31 -5.08 7.83
C ARG A 47 -12.98 -4.46 7.42
N ILE A 48 -12.66 -3.29 7.95
CA ILE A 48 -11.38 -2.61 7.69
C ILE A 48 -10.23 -3.39 8.33
N LYS A 49 -10.42 -3.90 9.55
CA LYS A 49 -9.41 -4.75 10.22
C LYS A 49 -9.18 -6.06 9.46
N ASP A 50 -10.24 -6.70 8.96
CA ASP A 50 -10.15 -7.91 8.15
C ASP A 50 -9.42 -7.65 6.81
N LEU A 51 -9.69 -6.53 6.15
CA LEU A 51 -8.97 -6.11 4.95
C LEU A 51 -7.47 -5.92 5.24
N ALA A 52 -7.12 -5.17 6.29
CA ALA A 52 -5.73 -4.95 6.68
C ALA A 52 -5.03 -6.29 6.96
N LYS A 53 -5.68 -7.20 7.69
CA LYS A 53 -5.16 -8.54 7.97
C LYS A 53 -4.88 -9.35 6.70
N LYS A 54 -5.82 -9.36 5.75
CA LYS A 54 -5.67 -10.08 4.47
C LYS A 54 -4.55 -9.52 3.62
N LEU A 55 -4.43 -8.19 3.56
CA LEU A 55 -3.35 -7.53 2.81
C LEU A 55 -1.98 -7.81 3.45
N THR A 56 -1.87 -7.72 4.78
CA THR A 56 -0.64 -8.06 5.51
C THR A 56 -0.24 -9.51 5.28
N ALA A 57 -1.19 -10.46 5.39
CA ALA A 57 -0.92 -11.88 5.14
C ALA A 57 -0.46 -12.13 3.69
N ASN A 58 -1.06 -11.46 2.70
CA ASN A 58 -0.63 -11.55 1.30
C ASN A 58 0.79 -11.01 1.14
N TRP A 59 1.07 -9.84 1.72
CA TRP A 59 2.38 -9.21 1.68
C TRP A 59 3.45 -10.09 2.30
N ASP A 60 3.25 -10.59 3.52
CA ASP A 60 4.24 -11.42 4.23
C ASP A 60 4.45 -12.78 3.53
N SER A 61 3.43 -13.32 2.84
CA SER A 61 3.58 -14.56 2.05
C SER A 61 4.44 -14.40 0.79
N ARG A 62 4.77 -13.16 0.40
CA ARG A 62 5.44 -12.81 -0.87
C ARG A 62 6.72 -12.00 -0.67
N ALA A 63 6.81 -11.21 0.40
CA ALA A 63 7.97 -10.41 0.73
C ALA A 63 9.22 -11.28 0.91
N GLY A 64 10.35 -10.82 0.37
CA GLY A 64 11.65 -11.45 0.60
C GLY A 64 11.86 -12.81 -0.07
N LYS A 65 11.00 -13.22 -1.00
CA LYS A 65 11.21 -14.46 -1.78
C LYS A 65 12.43 -14.38 -2.71
N ASP A 66 12.85 -13.19 -3.08
CA ASP A 66 14.04 -12.97 -3.88
C ASP A 66 14.76 -11.69 -3.41
N GLU A 67 15.85 -11.86 -2.66
CA GLU A 67 16.67 -10.76 -2.15
C GLU A 67 17.17 -9.85 -3.28
N LYS A 68 17.33 -10.38 -4.50
CA LYS A 68 17.82 -9.61 -5.67
C LYS A 68 16.82 -8.56 -6.14
N LEU A 69 15.54 -8.73 -5.84
CA LEU A 69 14.47 -7.82 -6.27
C LEU A 69 14.22 -6.69 -5.26
N THR A 70 14.67 -6.88 -4.02
CA THR A 70 14.43 -5.91 -2.94
C THR A 70 15.18 -4.61 -3.21
N GLY A 71 14.46 -3.49 -3.23
CA GLY A 71 15.03 -2.16 -3.52
C GLY A 71 15.27 -1.85 -4.99
N MET A 72 14.96 -2.78 -5.91
CA MET A 72 15.00 -2.50 -7.35
C MET A 72 13.97 -1.40 -7.69
N ARG A 73 14.40 -0.38 -8.43
CA ARG A 73 13.54 0.76 -8.80
C ARG A 73 12.85 0.49 -10.13
N ILE A 74 11.53 0.59 -10.15
CA ILE A 74 10.71 0.33 -11.34
C ILE A 74 9.77 1.50 -11.62
N VAL A 75 9.66 1.84 -12.90
CA VAL A 75 8.67 2.78 -13.41
C VAL A 75 7.63 2.03 -14.23
N ILE A 76 6.36 2.25 -13.94
CA ILE A 76 5.23 1.72 -14.70
C ILE A 76 4.55 2.88 -15.41
N SER A 77 4.51 2.82 -16.73
CA SER A 77 3.81 3.80 -17.58
C SER A 77 2.35 3.38 -17.74
N GLY A 78 1.44 4.13 -17.11
CA GLY A 78 0.00 3.95 -17.20
C GLY A 78 -0.64 3.35 -15.94
N ALA A 79 -1.62 4.07 -15.39
CA ALA A 79 -2.44 3.66 -14.25
C ALA A 79 -3.73 2.90 -14.64
N GLY A 80 -3.70 2.17 -15.76
CA GLY A 80 -4.79 1.26 -16.14
C GLY A 80 -4.83 -0.01 -15.27
N PRO A 81 -5.84 -0.87 -15.41
CA PRO A 81 -6.00 -2.06 -14.57
C PRO A 81 -4.76 -2.98 -14.54
N VAL A 82 -4.16 -3.20 -15.71
CA VAL A 82 -2.97 -4.05 -15.86
C VAL A 82 -1.73 -3.38 -15.25
N GLY A 83 -1.56 -2.07 -15.48
CA GLY A 83 -0.44 -1.30 -14.93
C GLY A 83 -0.47 -1.24 -13.40
N LEU A 84 -1.65 -0.97 -12.82
CA LEU A 84 -1.83 -1.00 -11.36
C LEU A 84 -1.64 -2.41 -10.79
N ARG A 85 -2.08 -3.46 -11.51
CA ARG A 85 -1.84 -4.83 -11.05
C ARG A 85 -0.36 -5.18 -11.03
N ALA A 86 0.38 -4.80 -12.08
CA ALA A 86 1.84 -4.94 -12.12
C ALA A 86 2.51 -4.17 -10.98
N ALA A 87 2.06 -2.94 -10.70
CA ALA A 87 2.58 -2.12 -9.62
C ALA A 87 2.43 -2.79 -8.24
N VAL A 88 1.27 -3.40 -7.99
CA VAL A 88 1.01 -4.16 -6.75
C VAL A 88 1.94 -5.37 -6.65
N GLU A 89 2.14 -6.12 -7.73
CA GLU A 89 3.03 -7.30 -7.69
C GLU A 89 4.49 -6.91 -7.45
N CYS A 90 4.99 -5.88 -8.15
CA CYS A 90 6.33 -5.36 -7.94
C CYS A 90 6.54 -4.88 -6.49
N ALA A 91 5.55 -4.17 -5.93
CA ALA A 91 5.60 -3.72 -4.53
C ALA A 91 5.63 -4.90 -3.54
N LEU A 92 4.83 -5.94 -3.78
CA LEU A 92 4.81 -7.17 -2.95
C LEU A 92 6.14 -7.94 -3.01
N MET A 93 6.89 -7.82 -4.11
CA MET A 93 8.24 -8.39 -4.26
C MET A 93 9.34 -7.54 -3.61
N GLY A 94 9.00 -6.40 -3.00
CA GLY A 94 9.96 -5.52 -2.31
C GLY A 94 10.64 -4.48 -3.21
N MET A 95 10.13 -4.25 -4.43
CA MET A 95 10.65 -3.25 -5.35
C MET A 95 10.14 -1.83 -4.99
N ASP A 96 10.90 -0.80 -5.35
CA ASP A 96 10.49 0.60 -5.25
C ASP A 96 9.77 1.02 -6.54
N VAL A 97 8.44 1.16 -6.45
CA VAL A 97 7.55 1.31 -7.61
C VAL A 97 7.06 2.75 -7.75
N LYS A 98 7.24 3.32 -8.96
CA LYS A 98 6.63 4.59 -9.37
C LYS A 98 5.68 4.35 -10.55
N VAL A 99 4.45 4.83 -10.42
CA VAL A 99 3.45 4.81 -11.51
C VAL A 99 3.35 6.22 -12.09
N LEU A 100 3.35 6.32 -13.43
CA LEU A 100 3.18 7.55 -14.20
C LEU A 100 1.88 7.51 -15.00
#